data_AF-A0A9R1L225-F1
#
_entry.id   AF-A0A9R1L225-F1
#
_cell.length_a   1.000
_cell.length_b   1.000
_cell.length_c   1.000
_cell.angle_alpha   90.00
_cell.angle_beta   90.00
_cell.angle_gamma   90.00
#
_symmetry.space_group_name_H-M   'P 1'
#
loop_
_entity.id
_entity.type
_entity.pdbx_description
1 polymer ?
#
loop_
_entity_poly.entity_id
_entity_poly.type
_entity_poly.pdbx_seq_one_letter_code
_entity_poly.pdbx_strand_id
1 'polypeptide(L)'
;MATAIHQLSFAAPSAGARRRLTRASASATDRHEVLSPKRRLPLRKVPGEHGPPLLGALKDRLEYFYGPGGRDGFFAARVRAHRSTVVRLNMPPGPFVAKDPRVVALLDAASFPVLFDTSLVDKTDLFTGTFMPSTDLTGGYRVLSYVDPAEPNHAPLKSLLFHLLTHRRQHVIPTFREVYGGLFGRME
;
A
#
# COMPACT_ATOMS: atom_id res chain seq x y z
N MET A 1 -26.27 85.25 -11.02
CA MET A 1 -27.34 84.35 -11.47
C MET A 1 -26.94 82.93 -11.13
N ALA A 2 -27.68 82.32 -10.20
CA ALA A 2 -27.80 80.90 -9.83
C ALA A 2 -26.55 80.03 -9.56
N THR A 3 -26.23 79.71 -8.30
CA THR A 3 -26.58 78.50 -7.51
C THR A 3 -25.86 77.18 -7.87
N ALA A 4 -25.02 76.74 -6.93
CA ALA A 4 -25.07 75.44 -6.22
C ALA A 4 -24.29 74.19 -6.71
N ILE A 5 -23.58 73.64 -5.72
CA ILE A 5 -23.42 72.21 -5.32
C ILE A 5 -22.06 71.53 -5.60
N HIS A 6 -21.41 71.27 -4.47
CA HIS A 6 -20.31 70.37 -4.14
C HIS A 6 -20.17 69.08 -4.95
N GLN A 7 -18.91 68.73 -5.30
CA GLN A 7 -18.41 67.36 -5.17
C GLN A 7 -16.93 67.32 -4.73
N LEU A 8 -16.74 66.68 -3.57
CA LEU A 8 -15.63 65.86 -3.06
C LEU A 8 -14.26 65.96 -3.76
N SER A 9 -13.27 66.46 -3.01
CA SER A 9 -11.85 66.38 -3.36
C SER A 9 -11.24 65.06 -2.86
N PHE A 10 -10.58 64.35 -3.76
CA PHE A 10 -9.92 63.06 -3.53
C PHE A 10 -8.55 63.24 -2.86
N ALA A 11 -8.29 62.42 -1.85
CA ALA A 11 -6.99 62.27 -1.21
C ALA A 11 -6.04 61.39 -2.05
N ALA A 12 -4.75 61.71 -2.02
CA ALA A 12 -3.68 60.78 -2.38
C ALA A 12 -2.47 61.00 -1.46
N PRO A 13 -2.19 60.07 -0.53
CA PRO A 13 -0.89 59.96 0.11
C PRO A 13 0.05 59.01 -0.64
N SER A 14 1.32 59.19 -0.29
CA SER A 14 2.55 58.67 -0.83
C SER A 14 2.73 57.15 -0.86
N ALA A 15 3.48 56.73 -1.89
CA ALA A 15 4.57 55.76 -1.90
C ALA A 15 4.55 54.57 -0.90
N GLY A 16 4.42 53.37 -1.49
CA GLY A 16 5.41 52.31 -1.28
C GLY A 16 5.28 51.46 -0.02
N ALA A 17 4.45 50.42 -0.07
CA ALA A 17 4.62 49.25 0.78
C ALA A 17 4.30 47.97 -0.01
N ARG A 18 5.35 47.31 -0.47
CA ARG A 18 5.32 46.03 -1.19
C ARG A 18 4.87 44.95 -0.21
N ARG A 19 3.59 44.55 -0.29
CA ARG A 19 3.00 43.53 0.59
C ARG A 19 3.69 42.18 0.33
N ARG A 20 4.51 41.75 1.30
CA ARG A 20 5.23 40.49 1.34
C ARG A 20 4.22 39.35 1.41
N LEU A 21 4.02 38.64 0.29
CA LEU A 21 3.28 37.38 0.28
C LEU A 21 4.10 36.35 1.07
N THR A 22 3.60 35.95 2.24
CA THR A 22 4.12 34.83 3.02
C THR A 22 3.80 33.55 2.26
N ARG A 23 4.75 33.09 1.44
CA ARG A 23 4.74 31.73 0.89
C ARG A 23 5.03 30.79 2.05
N ALA A 24 4.00 30.06 2.50
CA ALA A 24 4.18 28.94 3.41
C ALA A 24 5.11 27.92 2.73
N SER A 25 6.36 27.88 3.18
CA SER A 25 7.28 26.80 2.87
C SER A 25 6.83 25.59 3.67
N ALA A 26 6.09 24.69 3.03
CA ALA A 26 6.01 23.32 3.51
C ALA A 26 7.44 22.79 3.53
N SER A 27 7.96 22.58 4.74
CA SER A 27 9.25 21.95 4.97
C SER A 27 9.18 20.55 4.36
N ALA A 28 9.69 20.41 3.14
CA ALA A 28 10.07 19.12 2.61
C ALA A 28 11.23 18.69 3.51
N THR A 29 10.92 17.84 4.49
CA THR A 29 11.93 17.10 5.22
C THR A 29 12.76 16.39 4.17
N ASP A 30 13.98 16.91 4.04
CA ASP A 30 15.12 16.33 3.37
C ASP A 30 15.14 14.84 3.73
N ARG A 31 14.60 14.03 2.82
CA ARG A 31 14.75 12.58 2.91
C ARG A 31 16.20 12.36 2.59
N HIS A 32 17.02 12.34 3.64
CA HIS A 32 18.33 11.72 3.61
C HIS A 32 18.19 10.45 2.77
N GLU A 33 18.78 10.48 1.58
CA GLU A 33 19.13 9.27 0.87
C GLU A 33 19.85 8.39 1.90
N VAL A 34 19.21 7.29 2.27
CA VAL A 34 19.89 6.22 3.00
C VAL A 34 20.80 5.54 1.98
N LEU A 35 21.86 6.25 1.58
CA LEU A 35 23.08 5.65 1.10
C LEU A 35 23.70 4.96 2.31
N SER A 36 23.12 3.83 2.72
CA SER A 36 23.88 2.88 3.50
C SER A 36 25.09 2.51 2.64
N PRO A 37 26.33 2.68 3.14
CA PRO A 37 27.49 2.12 2.48
C PRO A 37 27.17 0.65 2.18
N LYS A 38 27.54 0.13 1.00
CA LYS A 38 27.41 -1.31 0.66
C LYS A 38 28.19 -2.14 1.69
N ARG A 39 27.61 -2.31 2.87
CA ARG A 39 28.13 -3.12 3.95
C ARG A 39 27.95 -4.53 3.44
N ARG A 40 29.06 -5.16 3.07
CA ARG A 40 29.05 -6.51 2.53
C ARG A 40 28.60 -7.45 3.63
N LEU A 41 27.31 -7.75 3.66
CA LEU A 41 26.75 -8.76 4.53
C LEU A 41 27.24 -10.14 4.06
N PRO A 42 27.52 -11.07 4.98
CA PRO A 42 27.91 -12.42 4.59
C PRO A 42 26.74 -13.10 3.87
N LEU A 43 27.03 -13.71 2.72
CA LEU A 43 26.04 -14.52 2.01
C LEU A 43 25.73 -15.76 2.85
N ARG A 44 24.44 -15.98 3.09
CA ARG A 44 23.93 -17.15 3.82
C ARG A 44 22.88 -17.85 2.97
N LYS A 45 22.85 -19.18 3.03
CA LYS A 45 21.75 -19.96 2.46
C LYS A 45 20.47 -19.61 3.22
N VAL A 46 19.37 -19.35 2.50
CA VAL A 46 18.07 -19.11 3.13
C VAL A 46 17.64 -20.38 3.86
N PRO A 47 17.46 -20.34 5.19
CA PRO A 47 17.07 -21.51 5.98
C PRO A 47 15.58 -21.84 5.82
N GLY A 48 15.18 -23.04 6.27
CA GLY A 48 13.83 -23.56 6.15
C GLY A 48 13.66 -24.56 5.00
N GLU A 49 12.65 -25.41 5.11
CA GLU A 49 12.33 -26.47 4.16
C GLU A 49 10.82 -26.54 3.94
N HIS A 50 10.42 -27.07 2.78
CA HIS A 50 9.00 -27.21 2.43
C HIS A 50 8.39 -28.55 2.86
N GLY A 51 9.20 -29.44 3.45
CA GLY A 51 8.79 -30.80 3.79
C GLY A 51 8.49 -31.67 2.56
N PRO A 52 7.95 -32.88 2.78
CA PRO A 52 7.54 -33.78 1.71
C PRO A 52 6.45 -33.14 0.84
N PRO A 53 6.39 -33.44 -0.47
CA PRO A 53 5.33 -32.96 -1.36
C PRO A 53 3.94 -33.23 -0.77
N LEU A 54 3.03 -32.25 -0.89
CA LEU A 54 1.66 -32.22 -0.34
C LEU A 54 1.59 -32.18 1.19
N LEU A 55 2.23 -33.12 1.90
CA LEU A 55 2.15 -33.24 3.36
C LEU A 55 2.76 -32.04 4.07
N GLY A 56 3.89 -31.52 3.58
CA GLY A 56 4.51 -30.33 4.14
C GLY A 56 3.60 -29.11 4.07
N ALA A 57 2.99 -28.88 2.90
CA ALA A 57 2.04 -27.79 2.70
C ALA A 57 0.77 -27.93 3.54
N LEU A 58 0.24 -29.15 3.69
CA LEU A 58 -0.95 -29.39 4.51
C LEU A 58 -0.64 -29.19 6.00
N LYS A 59 0.50 -29.68 6.48
CA LYS A 59 0.95 -29.47 7.86
C LYS A 59 1.14 -27.98 8.15
N ASP A 60 1.87 -27.27 7.30
CA ASP A 60 2.10 -25.83 7.45
C ASP A 60 0.78 -25.06 7.42
N ARG A 61 -0.17 -25.45 6.54
CA ARG A 61 -1.50 -24.86 6.50
C ARG A 61 -2.28 -25.08 7.80
N LEU A 62 -2.26 -26.29 8.36
CA LEU A 62 -2.92 -26.58 9.64
C LEU A 62 -2.28 -25.79 10.77
N GLU A 63 -0.95 -25.72 10.83
CA GLU A 63 -0.23 -24.93 11.83
C GLU A 63 -0.51 -23.44 11.70
N TYR A 64 -0.59 -22.91 10.47
CA TYR A 64 -0.89 -21.50 10.22
C TYR A 64 -2.27 -21.07 10.73
N PHE A 65 -3.29 -21.92 10.57
CA PHE A 65 -4.67 -21.59 10.96
C PHE A 65 -5.04 -22.03 12.38
N TYR A 66 -4.49 -23.15 12.86
CA TYR A 66 -4.92 -23.80 14.10
C TYR A 66 -3.79 -24.01 15.10
N GLY A 67 -2.56 -23.62 14.76
CA GLY A 67 -1.42 -23.72 15.66
C GLY A 67 -1.50 -22.74 16.83
N PRO A 68 -0.77 -23.00 17.93
CA PRO A 68 -0.67 -22.07 19.05
C PRO A 68 -0.16 -20.70 18.61
N GLY A 69 -0.88 -19.64 18.98
CA GLY A 69 -0.57 -18.26 18.56
C GLY A 69 -0.97 -17.92 17.12
N GLY A 70 -1.68 -18.83 16.43
CA GLY A 70 -2.19 -18.63 15.08
C GLY A 70 -1.09 -18.23 14.08
N ARG A 71 -1.43 -17.29 13.20
CA ARG A 71 -0.56 -16.82 12.12
C ARG A 71 0.74 -16.20 12.63
N ASP A 72 0.67 -15.40 13.68
CA ASP A 72 1.86 -14.74 14.24
C ASP A 72 2.77 -15.77 14.92
N GLY A 73 2.18 -16.73 15.64
CA GLY A 73 2.89 -17.87 16.22
C GLY A 73 3.63 -18.71 15.17
N PHE A 74 2.98 -18.98 14.03
CA PHE A 74 3.55 -19.72 12.90
C PHE A 74 4.83 -19.08 12.36
N PHE A 75 4.84 -17.76 12.13
CA PHE A 75 6.02 -17.05 11.65
C PHE A 75 7.08 -16.90 12.74
N ALA A 76 6.68 -16.50 13.96
CA ALA A 76 7.60 -16.32 15.08
C ALA A 76 8.34 -17.61 15.45
N ALA A 77 7.67 -18.76 15.37
CA ALA A 77 8.29 -20.07 15.57
C ALA A 77 9.40 -20.35 14.55
N ARG A 78 9.16 -20.06 13.27
CA ARG A 78 10.14 -20.27 12.19
C ARG A 78 11.32 -19.30 12.30
N VAL A 79 11.08 -18.04 12.66
CA VAL A 79 12.16 -17.07 12.92
C VAL A 79 13.05 -17.55 14.06
N ARG A 80 12.46 -18.02 15.17
CA ARG A 80 13.22 -18.56 16.31
C ARG A 80 13.98 -19.83 15.96
N ALA A 81 13.35 -20.76 15.25
CA ALA A 81 13.94 -22.04 14.87
C ALA A 81 15.16 -21.86 13.94
N HIS A 82 15.07 -20.92 12.99
CA HIS A 82 16.12 -20.69 12.00
C HIS A 82 17.06 -19.53 12.35
N ARG A 83 16.79 -18.78 13.42
CA ARG A 83 17.50 -17.55 13.80
C ARG A 83 17.67 -16.59 12.62
N SER A 84 16.61 -16.47 11.82
CA SER A 84 16.57 -15.70 10.58
C SER A 84 15.18 -15.11 10.36
N THR A 85 15.11 -13.88 9.88
CA THR A 85 13.88 -13.20 9.44
C THR A 85 13.57 -13.45 7.96
N VAL A 86 14.48 -14.11 7.24
CA VAL A 86 14.28 -14.58 5.87
C VAL A 86 14.27 -16.11 5.91
N VAL A 87 13.11 -16.72 5.63
CA VAL A 87 12.89 -18.17 5.82
C VAL A 87 12.06 -18.79 4.70
N ARG A 88 12.38 -20.03 4.31
CA ARG A 88 11.57 -20.85 3.41
C ARG A 88 10.46 -21.54 4.18
N LEU A 89 9.24 -21.48 3.67
CA LEU A 89 8.06 -22.13 4.24
C LEU A 89 6.98 -22.34 3.18
N ASN A 90 5.92 -23.08 3.50
CA ASN A 90 4.71 -23.14 2.68
C ASN A 90 3.65 -22.16 3.20
N MET A 91 2.93 -21.51 2.29
CA MET A 91 1.77 -20.67 2.60
C MET A 91 0.47 -21.32 2.12
N PRO A 92 -0.65 -21.14 2.86
CA PRO A 92 -1.98 -21.46 2.35
C PRO A 92 -2.28 -20.71 1.03
N PRO A 93 -3.23 -21.17 0.18
CA PRO A 93 -4.22 -22.24 0.42
C PRO A 93 -3.84 -23.63 -0.11
N GLY A 94 -2.58 -23.88 -0.45
CA GLY A 94 -2.14 -25.17 -1.02
C GLY A 94 -2.53 -26.42 -0.21
N PRO A 95 -2.43 -27.61 -0.83
CA PRO A 95 -1.83 -27.86 -2.16
C PRO A 95 -2.82 -27.86 -3.33
N PHE A 96 -4.13 -27.93 -3.10
CA PHE A 96 -5.10 -28.15 -4.20
C PHE A 96 -5.57 -26.87 -4.88
N VAL A 97 -5.60 -25.76 -4.14
CA VAL A 97 -6.07 -24.47 -4.64
C VAL A 97 -4.89 -23.69 -5.24
N ALA A 98 -3.78 -23.62 -4.52
CA ALA A 98 -2.55 -22.99 -5.00
C ALA A 98 -1.70 -23.98 -5.81
N LYS A 99 -1.26 -23.57 -7.00
CA LYS A 99 -0.37 -24.37 -7.86
C LYS A 99 0.98 -24.65 -7.21
N ASP A 100 1.50 -23.67 -6.46
CA ASP A 100 2.74 -23.81 -5.71
C ASP A 100 2.65 -23.06 -4.38
N PRO A 101 2.63 -23.74 -3.22
CA PRO A 101 2.52 -23.08 -1.91
C PRO A 101 3.87 -22.57 -1.39
N ARG A 102 4.99 -22.87 -2.05
CA ARG A 102 6.33 -22.62 -1.53
C ARG A 102 6.71 -21.16 -1.67
N VAL A 103 7.16 -20.53 -0.57
CA VAL A 103 7.60 -19.12 -0.57
C VAL A 103 8.87 -18.91 0.25
N VAL A 104 9.50 -17.74 0.05
CA VAL A 104 10.49 -17.17 0.96
C VAL A 104 9.83 -16.00 1.67
N ALA A 105 9.64 -16.11 3.00
CA ALA A 105 9.07 -15.05 3.81
C ALA A 105 10.13 -14.01 4.17
N LEU A 106 9.77 -12.73 4.08
CA LEU A 106 10.59 -11.58 4.45
C LEU A 106 9.94 -10.92 5.68
N LEU A 107 10.54 -11.10 6.85
CA LEU A 107 9.91 -10.81 8.15
C LEU A 107 10.64 -9.69 8.92
N ASP A 108 11.38 -8.84 8.23
CA ASP A 108 12.07 -7.69 8.80
C ASP A 108 12.01 -6.46 7.87
N ALA A 109 12.20 -5.28 8.45
CA ALA A 109 12.09 -4.01 7.74
C ALA A 109 13.20 -3.75 6.71
N ALA A 110 14.33 -4.47 6.77
CA ALA A 110 15.41 -4.32 5.80
C ALA A 110 15.16 -5.16 4.55
N SER A 111 14.59 -6.36 4.69
CA SER A 111 14.29 -7.25 3.57
C SER A 111 12.94 -6.95 2.90
N PHE A 112 11.91 -6.58 3.67
CA PHE A 112 10.55 -6.38 3.17
C PHE A 112 10.41 -5.38 2.00
N PRO A 113 11.13 -4.25 1.95
CA PRO A 113 10.99 -3.27 0.88
C PRO A 113 11.30 -3.78 -0.53
N VAL A 114 12.02 -4.91 -0.66
CA VAL A 114 12.23 -5.59 -1.96
C VAL A 114 10.90 -5.90 -2.65
N LEU A 115 9.84 -6.15 -1.89
CA LEU A 115 8.50 -6.40 -2.43
C LEU A 115 7.89 -5.19 -3.15
N PHE A 116 8.44 -3.99 -3.01
CA PHE A 116 7.95 -2.78 -3.68
C PHE A 116 8.71 -2.45 -4.97
N ASP A 117 9.89 -3.05 -5.17
CA ASP A 117 10.72 -2.80 -6.34
C ASP A 117 10.26 -3.67 -7.51
N THR A 118 9.43 -3.09 -8.38
CA THR A 118 8.86 -3.77 -9.55
C THR A 118 9.90 -4.09 -10.63
N SER A 119 11.17 -3.68 -10.47
CA SER A 119 12.27 -4.15 -11.32
C SER A 119 12.84 -5.50 -10.86
N LEU A 120 12.57 -5.89 -9.61
CA LEU A 120 13.06 -7.12 -8.98
C LEU A 120 11.97 -8.18 -8.80
N VAL A 121 10.70 -7.76 -8.72
CA VAL A 121 9.57 -8.66 -8.49
C VAL A 121 8.48 -8.47 -9.53
N ASP A 122 7.99 -9.58 -10.05
CA ASP A 122 6.76 -9.68 -10.84
C ASP A 122 5.54 -9.60 -9.90
N LYS A 123 4.50 -8.85 -10.28
CA LYS A 123 3.24 -8.69 -9.53
C LYS A 123 2.02 -9.28 -10.24
N THR A 124 2.20 -10.00 -11.34
CA THR A 124 1.11 -10.67 -12.07
C THR A 124 0.44 -11.74 -11.18
N ASP A 125 -0.90 -11.67 -11.10
CA ASP A 125 -1.80 -12.71 -10.56
C ASP A 125 -1.58 -13.12 -9.09
N LEU A 126 -0.84 -12.32 -8.32
CA LEU A 126 -0.44 -12.67 -6.96
C LEU A 126 -1.03 -11.78 -5.85
N PHE A 127 -2.03 -10.96 -6.17
CA PHE A 127 -2.70 -10.08 -5.19
C PHE A 127 -3.21 -10.84 -3.95
N THR A 128 -3.69 -12.06 -4.15
CA THR A 128 -4.18 -12.95 -3.10
C THR A 128 -3.17 -14.03 -2.69
N GLY A 129 -1.89 -13.86 -3.04
CA GLY A 129 -0.80 -14.77 -2.71
C GLY A 129 -0.58 -15.85 -3.76
N THR A 130 -0.45 -17.11 -3.34
CA THR A 130 -0.09 -18.26 -4.20
C THR A 130 -1.22 -18.80 -5.06
N PHE A 131 -2.37 -18.11 -5.06
CA PHE A 131 -3.56 -18.46 -5.82
C PHE A 131 -4.26 -17.20 -6.31
N MET A 132 -4.78 -17.25 -7.55
CA MET A 132 -5.68 -16.26 -8.13
C MET A 132 -7.08 -16.87 -8.28
N PRO A 133 -8.16 -16.21 -7.79
CA PRO A 133 -9.53 -16.62 -8.05
C PRO A 133 -9.86 -16.70 -9.55
N SER A 134 -10.87 -17.50 -9.91
CA SER A 134 -11.36 -17.55 -11.31
C SER A 134 -11.82 -16.16 -11.77
N THR A 135 -11.47 -15.80 -13.00
CA THR A 135 -11.95 -14.58 -13.66
C THR A 135 -13.46 -14.57 -13.87
N ASP A 136 -14.14 -15.71 -13.77
CA ASP A 136 -15.61 -15.77 -13.83
C ASP A 136 -16.26 -14.96 -12.69
N LEU A 137 -15.57 -14.83 -11.55
CA LEU A 137 -16.01 -14.00 -10.43
C LEU A 137 -15.86 -12.50 -10.69
N THR A 138 -15.16 -12.13 -11.77
CA THR A 138 -14.88 -10.74 -12.18
C THR A 138 -15.29 -10.49 -13.63
N GLY A 139 -16.27 -11.24 -14.15
CA GLY A 139 -16.85 -11.03 -15.47
C GLY A 139 -15.92 -11.39 -16.64
N GLY A 140 -14.98 -12.30 -16.43
CA GLY A 140 -14.00 -12.73 -17.44
C GLY A 140 -12.74 -11.86 -17.51
N TYR A 141 -12.57 -10.90 -16.60
CA TYR A 141 -11.44 -9.96 -16.61
C TYR A 141 -10.49 -10.16 -15.43
N ARG A 142 -9.18 -10.06 -15.71
CA ARG A 142 -8.17 -9.80 -14.69
C ARG A 142 -8.26 -8.34 -14.27
N VAL A 143 -8.82 -8.09 -13.09
CA VAL A 143 -8.98 -6.73 -12.55
C VAL A 143 -7.64 -6.12 -12.17
N LEU A 144 -7.56 -4.79 -12.10
CA LEU A 144 -6.34 -4.02 -11.86
C LEU A 144 -5.42 -4.60 -10.77
N SER A 145 -5.97 -5.10 -9.67
CA SER A 145 -5.19 -5.65 -8.56
C SER A 145 -4.29 -6.83 -8.95
N TYR A 146 -4.62 -7.59 -10.00
CA TYR A 146 -3.86 -8.74 -10.48
C TYR A 146 -2.95 -8.43 -11.67
N VAL A 147 -2.96 -7.19 -12.17
CA VAL A 147 -2.23 -6.77 -13.37
C VAL A 147 -0.90 -6.14 -12.97
N ASP A 148 0.21 -6.65 -13.51
CA ASP A 148 1.54 -6.12 -13.22
C ASP A 148 1.76 -4.72 -13.84
N PRO A 149 2.55 -3.82 -13.22
CA PRO A 149 2.83 -2.50 -13.80
C PRO A 149 3.44 -2.50 -15.21
N ALA A 150 4.11 -3.58 -15.62
CA ALA A 150 4.64 -3.74 -16.97
C ALA A 150 3.54 -4.07 -18.00
N GLU A 151 2.36 -4.53 -17.57
CA GLU A 151 1.26 -4.84 -18.48
C GLU A 151 0.54 -3.56 -18.95
N PRO A 152 0.18 -3.46 -20.24
CA PRO A 152 -0.34 -2.22 -20.83
C PRO A 152 -1.66 -1.74 -20.21
N ASN A 153 -2.45 -2.65 -19.63
CA ASN A 153 -3.74 -2.32 -19.02
C ASN A 153 -3.62 -1.74 -17.60
N HIS A 154 -2.50 -1.92 -16.90
CA HIS A 154 -2.35 -1.47 -15.52
C HIS A 154 -2.45 0.06 -15.41
N ALA A 155 -1.69 0.80 -16.22
CA ALA A 155 -1.66 2.26 -16.13
C ALA A 155 -3.01 2.92 -16.48
N PRO A 156 -3.72 2.56 -17.57
CA PRO A 156 -5.04 3.08 -17.87
C PRO A 156 -6.08 2.82 -16.76
N LEU A 157 -6.15 1.58 -16.27
CA LEU A 157 -7.09 1.20 -15.20
C LEU A 157 -6.79 1.95 -13.89
N LYS A 158 -5.51 2.08 -13.53
CA LYS A 158 -5.10 2.85 -12.35
C LYS A 158 -5.42 4.34 -12.49
N SER A 159 -5.24 4.91 -13.69
CA SER A 159 -5.60 6.30 -13.98
C SER A 159 -7.11 6.55 -13.85
N LEU A 160 -7.95 5.60 -14.28
CA LEU A 160 -9.39 5.66 -14.08
C LEU A 160 -9.76 5.77 -12.59
N LEU A 161 -9.10 4.98 -11.72
CA LEU A 161 -9.31 5.08 -10.27
C LEU A 161 -8.85 6.43 -9.70
N PHE A 162 -7.71 6.97 -10.15
CA PHE A 162 -7.28 8.31 -9.73
C PHE A 162 -8.26 9.41 -10.14
N HIS A 163 -8.85 9.28 -11.33
CA HIS A 163 -9.88 10.20 -11.78
C HIS A 163 -11.11 10.14 -10.87
N LEU A 164 -11.60 8.94 -10.56
CA LEU A 164 -12.73 8.73 -9.65
C LEU A 164 -12.47 9.36 -8.27
N LEU A 165 -11.31 9.08 -7.66
CA LEU A 165 -10.93 9.61 -6.35
C LEU A 165 -10.88 11.15 -6.37
N THR A 166 -10.27 11.73 -7.40
CA THR A 166 -10.17 13.18 -7.55
C THR A 166 -11.53 13.82 -7.76
N HIS A 167 -12.38 13.22 -8.60
CA HIS A 167 -13.73 13.70 -8.88
C HIS A 167 -14.61 13.73 -7.62
N ARG A 168 -14.40 12.80 -6.68
CA ARG A 168 -15.19 12.69 -5.44
C ARG A 168 -14.62 13.48 -4.26
N ARG A 169 -13.47 14.15 -4.37
CA ARG A 169 -12.75 14.77 -3.24
C ARG A 169 -13.57 15.70 -2.34
N GLN A 170 -14.51 16.48 -2.91
CA GLN A 170 -15.36 17.40 -2.14
C GLN A 170 -16.56 16.71 -1.47
N HIS A 171 -16.90 15.49 -1.88
CA HIS A 171 -18.04 14.74 -1.39
C HIS A 171 -17.70 13.81 -0.22
N VAL A 172 -16.42 13.41 -0.09
CA VAL A 172 -16.01 12.41 0.91
C VAL A 172 -16.33 12.87 2.33
N ILE A 173 -15.89 14.06 2.75
CA ILE A 173 -16.06 14.52 4.14
C ILE A 173 -17.54 14.75 4.50
N PRO A 174 -18.36 15.46 3.69
CA PRO A 174 -19.77 15.65 4.00
C PRO A 174 -20.54 14.32 4.07
N THR A 175 -20.42 13.46 3.07
CA THR A 175 -21.13 12.17 3.03
C THR A 175 -20.68 11.25 4.15
N PHE A 176 -19.39 11.22 4.50
CA PHE A 176 -18.90 10.43 5.62
C PHE A 176 -19.55 10.87 6.94
N ARG A 177 -19.60 12.18 7.21
CA ARG A 177 -20.22 12.72 8.43
C ARG A 177 -21.70 12.40 8.52
N GLU A 178 -22.42 12.52 7.41
CA GLU A 178 -23.83 12.18 7.32
C GLU A 178 -24.08 10.70 7.62
N VAL A 179 -23.41 9.81 6.89
CA VAL A 179 -23.62 8.35 7.00
C VAL A 179 -23.19 7.83 8.37
N TYR A 180 -22.01 8.21 8.85
CA TYR A 180 -21.53 7.75 10.15
C TYR A 180 -22.27 8.43 11.31
N GLY A 181 -22.67 9.69 11.17
CA GLY A 181 -23.54 10.36 12.14
C GLY A 181 -24.87 9.64 12.30
N GLY A 182 -25.52 9.28 11.19
CA GLY A 182 -26.74 8.48 11.21
C GLY A 182 -26.55 7.03 11.66
N LEU A 183 -25.35 6.44 11.47
CA LEU A 183 -25.01 5.15 12.05
C LEU A 183 -24.93 5.24 13.57
N PHE A 184 -24.15 6.19 14.11
CA PHE A 184 -23.98 6.35 15.55
C PHE A 184 -25.28 6.71 16.26
N GLY A 185 -26.11 7.58 15.66
CA GLY A 185 -27.44 7.89 16.21
C GLY A 185 -28.43 6.71 16.22
N ARG A 186 -28.14 5.59 15.52
CA ARG A 186 -28.92 4.33 15.61
C ARG A 186 -28.34 3.34 16.62
N MET A 187 -27.14 3.58 17.12
CA MET A 187 -26.48 2.75 18.12
C MET A 187 -26.72 3.24 19.54
N GLU A 188 -27.16 4.49 19.70
CA GLU A 188 -27.68 5.09 20.93
C GLU A 188 -29.16 4.71 21.14
#